data_AF-A0A7C5LT37-F1
#
_entry.id   AF-A0A7C5LT37-F1
#
_cell.length_a   1.000
_cell.length_b   1.000
_cell.length_c   1.000
_cell.angle_alpha   90.00
_cell.angle_beta   90.00
_cell.angle_gamma   90.00
#
_symmetry.space_group_name_H-M   'P 1'
#
loop_
_entity.id
_entity.type
_entity.pdbx_description
1 polymer ?
#
loop_
_entity_poly.entity_id
_entity_poly.type
_entity_poly.pdbx_seq_one_letter_code
_entity_poly.pdbx_strand_id
1 'polypeptide(L)'
;MYELTVVVTKVLGTCSSEVPMKPGDYLTVRNGALRIPEGGHICLYALQSLMPVLTTKERRIGEKHSDDWVWRVHHVQCPDPEGRVIFHIVRSGEKAEMPPYTPSEPCPQPQTDPSLADLRVIVEEVRGKCTSGMQPGDGFLLKSGRLYIPAGRHFCLYALQATLPLLPAKQRAPLDGDWLARDNHIICPDPAGNVVLRIERV
;
A
#
# COMPACT_ATOMS: atom_id res chain seq x y z
N MET A 1 18.31 5.85 -7.50
CA MET A 1 17.10 5.12 -7.09
C MET A 1 16.31 4.84 -8.36
N TYR A 2 15.70 3.67 -8.49
CA TYR A 2 14.83 3.32 -9.59
C TYR A 2 13.42 3.86 -9.32
N GLU A 3 12.67 4.13 -10.38
CA GLU A 3 11.21 4.20 -10.28
C GLU A 3 10.66 2.79 -10.51
N LEU A 4 9.66 2.39 -9.72
CA LEU A 4 9.04 1.08 -9.81
C LEU A 4 7.62 1.21 -10.33
N THR A 5 7.25 0.33 -11.25
CA THR A 5 5.86 0.05 -11.61
C THR A 5 5.55 -1.36 -11.12
N VAL A 6 4.57 -1.47 -10.22
CA VAL A 6 4.13 -2.73 -9.63
C VAL A 6 2.78 -3.06 -10.23
N VAL A 7 2.72 -4.06 -11.08
CA VAL A 7 1.53 -4.38 -11.88
C VAL A 7 1.04 -5.79 -11.58
N VAL A 8 -0.27 -5.95 -11.43
CA VAL A 8 -0.90 -7.27 -11.38
C VAL A 8 -0.83 -7.88 -12.78
N THR A 9 -0.18 -9.02 -12.92
CA THR A 9 -0.09 -9.73 -14.20
C THR A 9 -1.08 -10.87 -14.31
N LYS A 10 -1.39 -11.52 -13.19
CA LYS A 10 -2.33 -12.63 -13.12
C LYS A 10 -2.84 -12.87 -11.70
N VAL A 11 -3.96 -13.57 -11.60
CA VAL A 11 -4.52 -14.10 -10.35
C VAL A 11 -4.62 -15.61 -10.54
N LEU A 12 -3.94 -16.40 -9.69
CA LEU A 12 -3.89 -17.86 -9.87
C LEU A 12 -5.14 -18.58 -9.36
N GLY A 13 -5.90 -17.95 -8.48
CA GLY A 13 -7.21 -18.43 -8.03
C GLY A 13 -8.23 -17.29 -8.03
N THR A 14 -8.98 -17.13 -6.94
CA THR A 14 -9.97 -16.07 -6.79
C THR A 14 -9.52 -15.07 -5.73
N CYS A 15 -9.32 -13.80 -6.12
CA CYS A 15 -9.03 -12.76 -5.14
C CYS A 15 -10.22 -12.59 -4.19
N SER A 16 -9.96 -12.79 -2.90
CA SER A 16 -10.96 -12.69 -1.82
C SER A 16 -11.32 -11.26 -1.42
N SER A 17 -10.65 -10.25 -1.99
CA SER A 17 -11.03 -8.85 -1.82
C SER A 17 -12.40 -8.62 -2.49
N GLU A 18 -13.33 -8.00 -1.76
CA GLU A 18 -14.68 -7.70 -2.29
C GLU A 18 -14.64 -6.88 -3.59
N VAL A 19 -13.64 -6.00 -3.77
CA VAL A 19 -13.25 -5.51 -5.10
C VAL A 19 -11.96 -6.23 -5.48
N PRO A 20 -12.04 -7.28 -6.32
CA PRO A 20 -10.89 -8.09 -6.71
C PRO A 20 -9.81 -7.24 -7.40
N MET A 21 -8.55 -7.53 -7.10
CA MET A 21 -7.46 -7.04 -7.94
C MET A 21 -7.45 -7.85 -9.25
N LYS A 22 -7.25 -7.17 -10.37
CA LYS A 22 -7.31 -7.75 -11.72
C LYS A 22 -6.02 -7.45 -12.50
N PRO A 23 -5.68 -8.28 -13.51
CA PRO A 23 -4.56 -7.97 -14.40
C PRO A 23 -4.66 -6.56 -14.98
N GLY A 24 -3.54 -5.82 -14.92
CA GLY A 24 -3.48 -4.42 -15.36
C GLY A 24 -3.63 -3.40 -14.23
N ASP A 25 -4.17 -3.78 -13.06
CA ASP A 25 -4.08 -2.94 -11.87
C ASP A 25 -2.61 -2.68 -11.53
N TYR A 26 -2.26 -1.42 -11.27
CA TYR A 26 -0.89 -1.08 -10.95
C TYR A 26 -0.79 0.06 -9.94
N LEU A 27 0.39 0.16 -9.34
CA LEU A 27 0.84 1.30 -8.55
C LEU A 27 2.27 1.66 -8.94
N THR A 28 2.69 2.86 -8.58
CA THR A 28 4.08 3.29 -8.79
C THR A 28 4.75 3.68 -7.48
N VAL A 29 6.06 3.49 -7.44
CA VAL A 29 6.91 3.88 -6.31
C VAL A 29 8.09 4.68 -6.84
N ARG A 30 8.29 5.88 -6.27
CA ARG A 30 9.46 6.70 -6.57
C ARG A 30 9.83 7.57 -5.37
N ASN A 31 11.10 7.56 -5.01
CA ASN A 31 11.64 8.26 -3.83
C ASN A 31 10.87 7.93 -2.54
N GLY A 32 10.51 6.65 -2.35
CA GLY A 32 9.74 6.18 -1.21
C GLY A 32 8.28 6.66 -1.18
N ALA A 33 7.78 7.27 -2.26
CA ALA A 33 6.39 7.69 -2.40
C ALA A 33 5.62 6.67 -3.25
N LEU A 34 4.60 6.05 -2.66
CA LEU A 34 3.67 5.16 -3.34
C LEU A 34 2.49 5.96 -3.89
N ARG A 35 2.16 5.73 -5.17
CA ARG A 35 1.04 6.35 -5.88
C ARG A 35 0.13 5.29 -6.46
N ILE A 36 -1.16 5.56 -6.42
CA ILE A 36 -2.19 4.73 -7.03
C ILE A 36 -2.86 5.58 -8.12
N PRO A 37 -3.09 5.05 -9.33
CA PRO A 37 -3.85 5.73 -10.38
C PRO A 37 -5.25 6.10 -9.91
N GLU A 38 -5.85 7.12 -10.56
CA GLU A 38 -7.22 7.52 -10.27
C GLU A 38 -8.21 6.35 -10.45
N GLY A 39 -9.09 6.15 -9.47
CA GLY A 39 -10.02 5.02 -9.44
C GLY A 39 -9.38 3.68 -9.06
N GLY A 40 -8.09 3.65 -8.74
CA GLY A 40 -7.38 2.47 -8.29
C GLY A 40 -7.40 2.28 -6.77
N HIS A 41 -7.07 1.07 -6.35
CA HIS A 41 -6.84 0.70 -4.95
C HIS A 41 -5.81 -0.41 -4.87
N ILE A 42 -5.32 -0.67 -3.65
CA ILE A 42 -4.59 -1.89 -3.35
C ILE A 42 -5.14 -2.55 -2.08
N CYS A 43 -5.25 -3.88 -2.11
CA CYS A 43 -5.56 -4.65 -0.91
C CYS A 43 -4.47 -4.45 0.16
N LEU A 44 -4.88 -4.12 1.39
CA LEU A 44 -4.02 -3.90 2.55
C LEU A 44 -3.02 -5.05 2.76
N TYR A 45 -3.51 -6.28 2.73
CA TYR A 45 -2.67 -7.47 2.96
C TYR A 45 -1.67 -7.71 1.83
N ALA A 46 -2.09 -7.46 0.58
CA ALA A 46 -1.18 -7.55 -0.56
C ALA A 46 -0.09 -6.48 -0.50
N LEU A 47 -0.45 -5.24 -0.14
CA LEU A 47 0.51 -4.15 0.06
C LEU A 47 1.51 -4.51 1.17
N GLN A 48 1.03 -5.05 2.30
CA GLN A 48 1.90 -5.46 3.40
C GLN A 48 2.94 -6.51 2.98
N SER A 49 2.58 -7.49 2.13
CA SER A 49 3.52 -8.46 1.56
C SER A 49 4.54 -7.85 0.60
N LEU A 50 4.19 -6.75 -0.08
CA LEU A 50 5.09 -6.06 -1.00
C LEU A 50 6.14 -5.20 -0.27
N MET A 51 5.83 -4.66 0.93
CA MET A 51 6.66 -3.65 1.60
C MET A 51 8.18 -3.98 1.68
N PRO A 52 8.61 -5.20 2.07
CA PRO A 52 10.04 -5.53 2.17
C PRO A 52 10.74 -5.51 0.80
N VAL A 53 10.00 -5.86 -0.26
CA VAL A 53 10.55 -5.98 -1.61
C VAL A 53 10.61 -4.62 -2.31
N LEU A 54 9.59 -3.76 -2.12
CA LEU A 54 9.53 -2.44 -2.76
C LEU A 54 10.71 -1.57 -2.38
N THR A 55 10.98 -1.45 -1.07
CA THR A 55 12.08 -0.62 -0.56
C THR A 55 13.46 -1.09 -1.03
N THR A 56 13.63 -2.41 -1.21
CA THR A 56 14.86 -3.02 -1.72
C THR A 56 15.02 -2.80 -3.22
N LYS A 57 13.98 -3.10 -4.01
CA LYS A 57 14.02 -2.95 -5.49
C LYS A 57 14.10 -1.50 -5.96
N GLU A 58 13.70 -0.53 -5.14
CA GLU A 58 13.86 0.90 -5.43
C GLU A 58 15.34 1.32 -5.43
N ARG A 59 16.20 0.61 -4.70
CA ARG A 59 17.59 1.00 -4.45
C ARG A 59 18.55 0.36 -5.46
N ARG A 60 19.76 0.91 -5.58
CA ARG A 60 20.87 0.21 -6.23
C ARG A 60 21.58 -0.62 -5.17
N ILE A 61 21.87 -1.88 -5.45
CA ILE A 61 22.64 -2.75 -4.57
C ILE A 61 24.08 -2.88 -5.06
N GLY A 62 25.00 -3.17 -4.13
CA GLY A 62 26.41 -3.40 -4.43
C GLY A 62 26.74 -4.86 -4.75
N GLU A 63 25.88 -5.80 -4.35
CA GLU A 63 26.05 -7.22 -4.65
C GLU A 63 25.57 -7.57 -6.07
N LYS A 64 25.95 -8.75 -6.56
CA LYS A 64 25.48 -9.22 -7.87
C LYS A 64 24.01 -9.60 -7.78
N HIS A 65 23.22 -9.18 -8.77
CA HIS A 65 21.78 -9.47 -8.81
C HIS A 65 21.45 -10.97 -8.79
N SER A 66 22.37 -11.85 -9.21
CA SER A 66 22.20 -13.30 -9.18
C SER A 66 22.17 -13.88 -7.76
N ASP A 67 22.80 -13.18 -6.82
CA ASP A 67 23.13 -13.68 -5.50
C ASP A 67 22.01 -13.32 -4.48
N ASP A 68 21.20 -12.29 -4.77
CA ASP A 68 20.01 -11.93 -4.00
C ASP A 68 18.73 -12.39 -4.72
N TRP A 69 17.90 -13.19 -4.04
CA TRP A 69 16.61 -13.66 -4.57
C TRP A 69 15.67 -12.50 -4.90
N VAL A 70 15.71 -11.40 -4.14
CA VAL A 70 14.90 -10.21 -4.38
C VAL A 70 15.27 -9.59 -5.72
N TRP A 71 16.54 -9.68 -6.14
CA TRP A 71 16.99 -9.15 -7.42
C TRP A 71 16.78 -10.12 -8.57
N ARG A 72 16.94 -11.43 -8.32
CA ARG A 72 16.69 -12.50 -9.30
C ARG A 72 15.21 -12.64 -9.67
N VAL A 73 14.30 -12.38 -8.72
CA VAL A 73 12.86 -12.55 -8.92
C VAL A 73 12.20 -11.22 -9.28
N HIS A 74 11.35 -11.24 -10.29
CA HIS A 74 10.58 -10.07 -10.74
C HIS A 74 9.13 -10.06 -10.23
N HIS A 75 8.69 -11.17 -9.66
CA HIS A 75 7.30 -11.34 -9.21
C HIS A 75 7.19 -11.51 -7.70
N VAL A 76 6.15 -10.92 -7.10
CA VAL A 76 5.77 -11.11 -5.69
C VAL A 76 4.29 -11.46 -5.67
N GLN A 77 3.86 -12.24 -4.68
CA GLN A 77 2.47 -12.66 -4.56
C GLN A 77 1.81 -12.08 -3.32
N CYS A 78 0.49 -11.89 -3.37
CA CYS A 78 -0.28 -11.61 -2.16
C CYS A 78 -0.21 -12.80 -1.18
N PRO A 79 -0.49 -12.59 0.12
CA PRO A 79 -0.33 -13.63 1.13
C PRO A 79 -1.48 -14.64 1.16
N ASP A 80 -2.55 -14.41 0.37
CA ASP A 80 -3.70 -15.30 0.29
C ASP A 80 -3.31 -16.58 -0.50
N PRO A 81 -3.26 -17.75 0.16
CA PRO A 81 -2.86 -18.99 -0.49
C PRO A 81 -3.87 -19.45 -1.56
N GLU A 82 -5.14 -19.04 -1.49
CA GLU A 82 -6.17 -19.43 -2.45
C GLU A 82 -6.29 -18.43 -3.61
N GLY A 83 -6.19 -17.13 -3.31
CA GLY A 83 -6.30 -16.08 -4.32
C GLY A 83 -5.04 -15.86 -5.16
N ARG A 84 -3.86 -15.83 -4.51
CA ARG A 84 -2.52 -15.61 -5.13
C ARG A 84 -2.53 -14.63 -6.30
N VAL A 85 -2.79 -13.35 -6.00
CA VAL A 85 -2.56 -12.23 -6.91
C VAL A 85 -1.05 -12.08 -7.14
N ILE A 86 -0.63 -12.08 -8.40
CA ILE A 86 0.78 -12.02 -8.79
C ILE A 86 1.11 -10.62 -9.31
N PHE A 87 2.05 -9.96 -8.63
CA PHE A 87 2.59 -8.66 -8.98
C PHE A 87 3.91 -8.82 -9.70
N HIS A 88 4.10 -8.17 -10.85
CA HIS A 88 5.39 -7.97 -11.50
C HIS A 88 5.91 -6.59 -11.10
N ILE A 89 7.15 -6.53 -10.59
CA ILE A 89 7.83 -5.28 -10.25
C ILE A 89 8.81 -4.93 -11.37
N VAL A 90 8.51 -3.87 -12.11
CA VAL A 90 9.28 -3.36 -13.24
C VAL A 90 10.04 -2.11 -12.80
N ARG A 91 11.36 -2.08 -13.00
CA ARG A 91 12.18 -0.88 -12.72
C ARG A 91 12.26 0.03 -13.94
N SER A 92 12.47 1.32 -13.71
CA SER A 92 12.78 2.30 -14.76
C SER A 92 13.93 1.83 -15.65
N GLY A 93 13.67 1.66 -16.95
CA GLY A 93 14.63 1.16 -17.94
C GLY A 93 14.48 -0.33 -18.29
N GLU A 94 13.70 -1.09 -17.53
CA GLU A 94 13.33 -2.47 -17.87
C GLU A 94 12.13 -2.46 -18.83
N LYS A 95 12.13 -3.38 -19.79
CA LYS A 95 10.95 -3.65 -20.62
C LYS A 95 10.16 -4.79 -20.01
N ALA A 96 8.87 -4.59 -19.85
CA ALA A 96 7.93 -5.63 -19.46
C ALA A 96 6.63 -5.42 -20.22
N GLU A 97 6.02 -6.53 -20.65
CA GLU A 97 4.66 -6.50 -21.16
C GLU A 97 3.70 -6.32 -19.97
N MET A 98 2.83 -5.32 -20.08
CA MET A 98 1.90 -4.96 -19.02
C MET A 98 0.48 -4.99 -19.57
N PRO A 99 -0.48 -5.68 -18.91
CA PRO A 99 -1.87 -5.56 -19.27
C PRO A 99 -2.33 -4.09 -19.13
N PRO A 100 -3.23 -3.60 -19.99
CA PRO A 100 -3.72 -2.24 -19.90
C PRO A 100 -4.45 -2.01 -18.58
N TYR A 101 -4.24 -0.85 -17.97
CA TYR A 101 -4.99 -0.45 -16.79
C TYR A 101 -6.40 0.00 -17.18
N THR A 102 -7.38 -0.59 -16.51
CA THR A 102 -8.77 -0.14 -16.58
C THR A 102 -9.20 0.20 -15.16
N PRO A 103 -9.55 1.47 -14.86
CA PRO A 103 -10.07 1.85 -13.56
C PRO A 103 -11.14 0.88 -13.07
N SER A 104 -11.13 0.58 -11.77
CA SER A 104 -12.23 -0.20 -11.21
C SER A 104 -13.50 0.62 -11.31
N GLU A 105 -14.57 0.04 -11.82
CA GLU A 105 -15.88 0.67 -11.72
C GLU A 105 -16.20 0.92 -10.24
N PRO A 106 -16.90 2.01 -9.90
CA PRO A 106 -17.42 2.17 -8.57
C PRO A 106 -18.24 0.91 -8.24
N CYS A 107 -17.86 0.21 -7.18
CA CYS A 107 -18.56 -0.99 -6.75
C CYS A 107 -20.06 -0.66 -6.63
N PRO A 108 -20.97 -1.39 -7.32
CA PRO A 108 -22.40 -1.34 -7.03
C PRO A 108 -22.54 -1.64 -5.54
N GLN A 109 -23.23 -0.76 -4.80
CA GLN A 109 -23.24 -0.65 -3.33
C GLN A 109 -22.59 -1.84 -2.61
N PRO A 110 -21.37 -1.67 -2.07
CA PRO A 110 -20.60 -2.77 -1.49
C PRO A 110 -21.44 -3.54 -0.47
N GLN A 111 -21.25 -4.84 -0.40
CA GLN A 111 -21.68 -5.62 0.76
C GLN A 111 -20.70 -5.28 1.87
N THR A 112 -20.80 -4.05 2.40
CA THR A 112 -20.05 -3.61 3.56
C THR A 112 -20.36 -4.61 4.64
N ASP A 113 -19.36 -5.36 5.10
CA ASP A 113 -19.45 -6.02 6.38
C ASP A 113 -19.71 -4.89 7.39
N PRO A 114 -20.95 -4.77 7.94
CA PRO A 114 -21.29 -3.64 8.80
C PRO A 114 -20.49 -3.66 10.10
N SER A 115 -19.75 -4.74 10.37
CA SER A 115 -18.85 -4.85 11.52
C SER A 115 -17.48 -4.15 11.32
N LEU A 116 -17.14 -3.75 10.09
CA LEU A 116 -15.88 -3.06 9.79
C LEU A 116 -16.12 -1.57 9.52
N ALA A 117 -15.50 -0.73 10.33
CA ALA A 117 -15.43 0.70 10.07
C ALA A 117 -14.46 1.01 8.92
N ASP A 118 -14.82 2.02 8.13
CA ASP A 118 -13.89 2.67 7.23
C ASP A 118 -12.90 3.49 8.04
N LEU A 119 -11.65 3.55 7.60
CA LEU A 119 -10.61 4.35 8.24
C LEU A 119 -10.09 5.43 7.31
N ARG A 120 -9.85 6.60 7.85
CA ARG A 120 -9.04 7.63 7.21
C ARG A 120 -7.74 7.76 7.98
N VAL A 121 -6.62 7.65 7.28
CA VAL A 121 -5.30 7.96 7.85
C VAL A 121 -4.84 9.27 7.24
N ILE A 122 -4.52 10.24 8.09
CA ILE A 122 -4.04 11.55 7.66
C ILE A 122 -2.70 11.87 8.32
N VAL A 123 -1.87 12.62 7.60
CA VAL A 123 -0.73 13.33 8.17
C VAL A 123 -1.29 14.50 8.96
N GLU A 124 -1.15 14.42 10.28
CA GLU A 124 -1.53 15.51 11.17
C GLU A 124 -0.44 16.58 11.22
N GLU A 125 0.81 16.16 11.32
CA GLU A 125 1.95 17.06 11.55
C GLU A 125 3.22 16.53 10.86
N VAL A 126 4.07 17.45 10.39
CA VAL A 126 5.42 17.15 9.91
C VAL A 126 6.39 18.02 10.70
N ARG A 127 7.12 17.41 11.64
CA ARG A 127 8.03 18.14 12.56
C ARG A 127 9.44 18.36 12.01
N GLY A 128 9.79 17.64 10.96
CA GLY A 128 11.11 17.71 10.33
C GLY A 128 11.03 17.73 8.82
N LYS A 129 11.98 17.06 8.16
CA LYS A 129 12.06 16.98 6.70
C LYS A 129 11.61 15.62 6.20
N CYS A 130 10.35 15.52 5.75
CA CYS A 130 9.87 14.29 5.13
C CYS A 130 10.55 14.06 3.77
N THR A 131 11.32 12.98 3.65
CA THR A 131 12.05 12.65 2.41
C THR A 131 11.14 12.39 1.22
N SER A 132 9.96 11.80 1.44
CA SER A 132 8.96 11.59 0.38
C SER A 132 8.07 12.83 0.15
N GLY A 133 8.27 13.93 0.88
CA GLY A 133 7.54 15.17 0.70
C GLY A 133 6.06 15.14 1.11
N MET A 134 5.68 14.33 2.12
CA MET A 134 4.33 14.40 2.70
C MET A 134 4.11 15.72 3.44
N GLN A 135 2.87 16.20 3.47
CA GLN A 135 2.44 17.44 4.12
C GLN A 135 1.20 17.20 5.00
N PRO A 136 0.93 18.05 6.02
CA PRO A 136 -0.33 18.00 6.76
C PRO A 136 -1.55 17.96 5.83
N GLY A 137 -2.48 17.06 6.12
CA GLY A 137 -3.65 16.79 5.30
C GLY A 137 -3.47 15.74 4.20
N ASP A 138 -2.23 15.31 3.90
CA ASP A 138 -2.02 14.11 3.07
C ASP A 138 -2.60 12.88 3.74
N GLY A 139 -3.21 11.98 2.98
CA GLY A 139 -3.89 10.85 3.56
C GLY A 139 -4.30 9.78 2.57
N PHE A 140 -4.81 8.69 3.12
CA PHE A 140 -5.47 7.64 2.36
C PHE A 140 -6.72 7.18 3.10
N LEU A 141 -7.62 6.57 2.34
CA LEU A 141 -8.84 5.96 2.84
C LEU A 141 -8.69 4.44 2.80
N LEU A 142 -9.13 3.76 3.84
CA LEU A 142 -9.22 2.31 3.92
C LEU A 142 -10.69 1.91 4.01
N LYS A 143 -11.18 1.16 3.01
CA LYS A 143 -12.55 0.63 2.98
C LYS A 143 -12.53 -0.87 2.75
N SER A 144 -13.15 -1.64 3.63
CA SER A 144 -13.18 -3.12 3.57
C SER A 144 -11.81 -3.73 3.18
N GLY A 145 -10.72 -3.30 3.85
CA GLY A 145 -9.37 -3.80 3.60
C GLY A 145 -8.69 -3.30 2.32
N ARG A 146 -9.25 -2.31 1.61
CA ARG A 146 -8.67 -1.71 0.40
C ARG A 146 -8.23 -0.28 0.65
N LEU A 147 -7.00 0.02 0.28
CA LEU A 147 -6.36 1.33 0.44
C LEU A 147 -6.50 2.15 -0.83
N TYR A 148 -7.00 3.37 -0.69
CA TYR A 148 -7.22 4.35 -1.74
C TYR A 148 -6.40 5.61 -1.45
N ILE A 149 -5.56 6.02 -2.40
CA ILE A 149 -4.83 7.30 -2.35
C ILE A 149 -5.52 8.25 -3.34
N PRO A 150 -5.82 9.50 -2.95
CA PRO A 150 -6.41 10.48 -3.86
C PRO A 150 -5.56 10.69 -5.12
N ALA A 151 -6.22 10.91 -6.26
CA ALA A 151 -5.56 11.12 -7.55
C ALA A 151 -4.52 12.25 -7.46
N GLY A 152 -3.34 12.03 -8.06
CA GLY A 152 -2.23 12.98 -8.02
C GLY A 152 -1.51 13.09 -6.66
N ARG A 153 -2.00 12.46 -5.60
CA ARG A 153 -1.31 12.37 -4.30
C ARG A 153 -0.48 11.09 -4.21
N HIS A 154 0.26 10.97 -3.11
CA HIS A 154 1.10 9.83 -2.79
C HIS A 154 1.10 9.62 -1.27
N PHE A 155 1.63 8.49 -0.84
CA PHE A 155 1.89 8.25 0.57
C PHE A 155 3.27 7.63 0.77
N CYS A 156 3.95 7.96 1.86
CA CYS A 156 5.28 7.47 2.16
C CYS A 156 5.27 5.97 2.49
N LEU A 157 6.13 5.18 1.85
CA LEU A 157 6.28 3.75 2.15
C LEU A 157 6.62 3.49 3.62
N TYR A 158 7.52 4.28 4.21
CA TYR A 158 7.93 4.08 5.60
C TYR A 158 6.80 4.40 6.59
N ALA A 159 6.01 5.43 6.30
CA ALA A 159 4.81 5.78 7.05
C ALA A 159 3.71 4.70 6.91
N LEU A 160 3.53 4.14 5.71
CA LEU A 160 2.66 2.97 5.50
C LEU A 160 3.15 1.80 6.36
N GLN A 161 4.43 1.46 6.31
CA GLN A 161 4.96 0.31 7.05
C GLN A 161 4.71 0.39 8.56
N ALA A 162 4.79 1.59 9.15
CA ALA A 162 4.43 1.81 10.55
C ALA A 162 2.92 1.72 10.83
N THR A 163 2.08 2.01 9.83
CA THR A 163 0.63 2.13 10.00
C THR A 163 -0.14 0.86 9.66
N LEU A 164 0.20 0.18 8.57
CA LEU A 164 -0.55 -0.98 8.04
C LEU A 164 -0.83 -2.06 9.09
N PRO A 165 0.10 -2.43 10.01
CA PRO A 165 -0.16 -3.47 11.00
C PRO A 165 -1.32 -3.16 11.97
N LEU A 166 -1.64 -1.88 12.19
CA LEU A 166 -2.65 -1.46 13.16
C LEU A 166 -4.05 -1.36 12.53
N LEU A 167 -4.13 -1.21 11.21
CA LEU A 167 -5.37 -0.94 10.51
C LEU A 167 -6.43 -2.05 10.65
N PRO A 168 -6.11 -3.35 10.54
CA PRO A 168 -7.11 -4.40 10.69
C PRO A 168 -7.81 -4.36 12.06
N ALA A 169 -7.05 -4.12 13.13
CA ALA A 169 -7.62 -3.99 14.48
C ALA A 169 -8.46 -2.71 14.59
N LYS A 170 -7.98 -1.60 14.02
CA LYS A 170 -8.69 -0.31 14.01
C LYS A 170 -10.00 -0.33 13.22
N GLN A 171 -10.17 -1.21 12.23
CA GLN A 171 -11.46 -1.37 11.54
C GLN A 171 -12.52 -2.05 12.40
N ARG A 172 -12.13 -2.89 13.37
CA ARG A 172 -13.08 -3.68 14.18
C ARG A 172 -13.55 -2.91 15.39
N ALA A 173 -14.71 -3.26 15.95
CA ALA A 173 -15.14 -2.70 17.23
C ALA A 173 -14.05 -2.98 18.30
N PRO A 174 -13.61 -1.95 19.05
CA PRO A 174 -12.60 -2.15 20.07
C PRO A 174 -13.17 -2.98 21.23
N LEU A 175 -12.32 -3.79 21.85
CA LEU A 175 -12.65 -4.46 23.11
C LEU A 175 -12.46 -3.49 24.28
N ASP A 176 -13.24 -3.69 25.35
CA ASP A 176 -13.09 -2.91 26.57
C ASP A 176 -11.67 -3.04 27.15
N GLY A 177 -11.04 -1.90 27.42
CA GLY A 177 -9.68 -1.83 27.96
C GLY A 177 -8.55 -1.97 26.94
N ASP A 178 -8.85 -2.18 25.65
CA ASP A 178 -7.81 -2.19 24.60
C ASP A 178 -7.26 -0.76 24.38
N TRP A 179 -5.94 -0.61 24.47
CA TRP A 179 -5.26 0.67 24.22
C TRP A 179 -5.48 1.17 22.78
N LEU A 180 -5.64 0.25 21.82
CA LEU A 180 -6.01 0.57 20.44
C LEU A 180 -7.39 1.23 20.33
N ALA A 181 -8.23 1.22 21.37
CA ALA A 181 -9.46 1.99 21.37
C ALA A 181 -9.20 3.51 21.45
N ARG A 182 -8.10 3.92 22.09
CA ARG A 182 -7.81 5.32 22.45
C ARG A 182 -6.66 5.92 21.64
N ASP A 183 -5.60 5.15 21.42
CA ASP A 183 -4.38 5.67 20.80
C ASP A 183 -4.46 5.65 19.28
N ASN A 184 -4.59 6.83 18.67
CA ASN A 184 -4.80 6.98 17.23
C ASN A 184 -3.61 7.58 16.48
N HIS A 185 -2.51 7.88 17.18
CA HIS A 185 -1.34 8.51 16.59
C HIS A 185 -0.25 7.51 16.28
N ILE A 186 0.38 7.67 15.12
CA ILE A 186 1.49 6.84 14.66
C ILE A 186 2.57 7.79 14.15
N ILE A 187 3.82 7.46 14.39
CA ILE A 187 4.95 8.22 13.87
C ILE A 187 5.62 7.45 12.72
N CYS A 188 5.95 8.15 11.65
CA CYS A 188 6.82 7.63 10.60
C CYS A 188 8.19 7.26 11.22
N PRO A 189 8.79 6.12 10.86
CA PRO A 189 10.03 5.67 11.49
C PRO A 189 11.26 6.47 11.07
N ASP A 190 11.15 7.39 10.11
CA ASP A 190 12.22 8.32 9.74
C ASP A 190 12.33 9.45 10.80
N PRO A 191 13.36 9.43 11.67
CA PRO A 191 13.51 10.40 12.75
C PRO A 191 13.84 11.80 12.24
N ALA A 192 14.32 11.95 10.99
CA ALA A 192 14.54 13.25 10.39
C ALA A 192 13.23 13.89 9.91
N GLY A 193 12.26 13.05 9.53
CA GLY A 193 10.93 13.49 9.10
C GLY A 193 9.99 13.78 10.26
N ASN A 194 9.96 12.92 11.28
CA ASN A 194 9.03 12.99 12.42
C ASN A 194 7.59 13.31 11.98
N VAL A 195 7.13 12.60 10.95
CA VAL A 195 5.76 12.74 10.45
C VAL A 195 4.82 12.04 11.41
N VAL A 196 3.86 12.78 11.96
CA VAL A 196 2.80 12.26 12.83
C VAL A 196 1.55 12.02 11.99
N LEU A 197 1.03 10.80 12.08
CA LEU A 197 -0.17 10.34 11.43
C LEU A 197 -1.27 10.18 12.47
N ARG A 198 -2.51 10.41 12.06
CA ARG A 198 -3.70 10.13 12.87
C ARG A 198 -4.66 9.20 12.11
N ILE A 199 -5.14 8.18 12.81
CA ILE A 199 -6.19 7.28 12.34
C ILE A 199 -7.55 7.80 12.82
N GLU A 200 -8.49 7.95 11.90
CA GLU A 200 -9.89 8.27 12.14
C GLU A 200 -10.77 7.12 11.66
N ARG A 201 -11.83 6.81 12.42
CA ARG A 201 -12.96 6.02 11.89
C ARG A 201 -13.92 6.98 11.20
N VAL A 202 -14.44 6.60 10.02
CA VAL A 202 -15.36 7.40 9.21
C VAL A 202 -16.65 6.66 8.89
#